data_AF-A0A9D6X6R4-F1
#
_entry.id   AF-A0A9D6X6R4-F1
#
_cell.length_a   1.000
_cell.length_b   1.000
_cell.length_c   1.000
_cell.angle_alpha   90.00
_cell.angle_beta   90.00
_cell.angle_gamma   90.00
#
_symmetry.space_group_name_H-M   'P 1'
#
loop_
_entity.id
_entity.type
_entity.pdbx_description
1 polymer ?
#
loop_
_entity_poly.entity_id
_entity_poly.type
_entity_poly.pdbx_seq_one_letter_code
_entity_poly.pdbx_strand_id
1 'polypeptide(L)'
;MEAASRRPGWVNRAGRLLVLVCCLLSAAAVPNSAAGSEAASPPEIEVFVREGCPHCAAAKLFLNNLQQERPGLRIVIRDVAQDPAARARLNELGSLTGTRVSGVPVFHIRGELLVGFAGEDTTGRQLRTLLDQPSPSRAEPDSIDTRWFGRLSVQDLGLPAFTLALGLLDGFNPCSMWVLLFMLSMLATLQDRWKMLLIAGTFI
;
A
#
# COMPACT_ATOMS: atom_id res chain seq x y z
N MET A 1 70.77 -6.34 -37.73
CA MET A 1 69.95 -5.18 -38.14
C MET A 1 68.56 -5.40 -37.59
N GLU A 2 68.23 -4.58 -36.57
CA GLU A 2 67.01 -4.58 -35.78
C GLU A 2 65.70 -4.66 -36.58
N ALA A 3 64.78 -5.50 -36.11
CA ALA A 3 63.33 -5.35 -36.34
C ALA A 3 62.67 -4.96 -35.01
N ALA A 4 62.38 -3.69 -34.84
CA ALA A 4 61.80 -3.10 -33.64
C ALA A 4 60.30 -3.40 -33.53
N SER A 5 59.93 -3.97 -32.38
CA SER A 5 58.58 -4.27 -31.95
C SER A 5 57.71 -3.02 -31.80
N ARG A 6 56.53 -2.98 -32.44
CA ARG A 6 55.45 -2.05 -32.10
C ARG A 6 54.26 -2.84 -31.56
N ARG A 7 54.11 -2.86 -30.23
CA ARG A 7 52.89 -3.36 -29.56
C ARG A 7 51.79 -2.27 -29.63
N PRO A 8 50.50 -2.64 -29.83
CA PRO A 8 49.44 -1.69 -30.14
C PRO A 8 48.93 -0.98 -28.86
N GLY A 9 49.06 0.34 -28.83
CA GLY A 9 48.62 1.22 -27.72
C GLY A 9 47.10 1.43 -27.59
N TRP A 10 46.28 0.55 -28.15
CA TRP A 10 44.81 0.70 -28.15
C TRP A 10 44.14 0.05 -26.92
N VAL A 11 44.73 -1.01 -26.37
CA VAL A 11 44.17 -1.77 -25.23
C VAL A 11 44.09 -0.91 -23.95
N ASN A 12 45.02 0.05 -23.78
CA ASN A 12 45.08 0.87 -22.56
C ASN A 12 44.08 2.03 -22.52
N ARG A 13 43.47 2.43 -23.65
CA ARG A 13 42.48 3.53 -23.68
C ARG A 13 41.08 3.03 -23.37
N ALA A 14 40.69 1.87 -23.90
CA ALA A 14 39.40 1.24 -23.62
C ALA A 14 39.30 0.77 -22.16
N GLY A 15 40.37 0.17 -21.61
CA GLY A 15 40.40 -0.25 -20.19
C GLY A 15 40.33 0.93 -19.21
N ARG A 16 40.96 2.08 -19.54
CA ARG A 16 40.90 3.29 -18.71
C ARG A 16 39.53 3.97 -18.74
N LEU A 17 38.83 3.95 -19.88
CA LEU A 17 37.48 4.52 -19.99
C LEU A 17 36.46 3.66 -19.22
N LEU A 18 36.60 2.34 -19.25
CA LEU A 18 35.71 1.41 -18.55
C LEU A 18 35.85 1.53 -17.01
N VAL A 19 37.08 1.74 -16.51
CA VAL A 19 37.34 1.93 -15.07
C VAL A 19 36.83 3.28 -14.57
N LEU A 20 36.91 4.34 -15.39
CA LEU A 20 36.39 5.67 -15.04
C LEU A 20 34.86 5.73 -14.99
N VAL A 21 34.16 5.02 -15.89
CA VAL A 21 32.68 4.93 -15.84
C VAL A 21 32.20 4.13 -14.63
N CYS A 22 32.92 3.08 -14.23
CA CYS A 22 32.58 2.30 -13.03
C CYS A 22 32.78 3.09 -11.73
N CYS A 23 33.79 3.97 -11.65
CA CYS A 23 34.03 4.80 -10.46
C CYS A 23 33.04 5.99 -10.33
N LEU A 24 32.49 6.50 -11.43
CA LEU A 24 31.50 7.59 -11.40
C LEU A 24 30.09 7.12 -10.99
N LEU A 25 29.80 5.82 -11.10
CA LEU A 25 28.52 5.22 -10.66
C LEU A 25 28.48 4.87 -9.16
N SER A 26 29.62 4.88 -8.46
CA SER A 26 29.68 4.57 -7.01
C SER A 26 29.62 5.80 -6.09
N ALA A 27 29.57 7.03 -6.63
CA ALA A 27 29.61 8.25 -5.83
C ALA A 27 28.24 8.83 -5.44
N ALA A 28 27.12 8.20 -5.85
CA ALA A 28 25.79 8.56 -5.37
C ALA A 28 25.39 7.73 -4.14
N ALA A 29 26.25 7.71 -3.12
CA ALA A 29 25.84 7.28 -1.78
C ALA A 29 25.05 8.43 -1.15
N VAL A 30 23.74 8.49 -1.45
CA VAL A 30 22.82 9.37 -0.74
C VAL A 30 22.83 8.94 0.73
N PRO A 31 23.10 9.84 1.69
CA PRO A 31 22.99 9.48 3.10
C PRO A 31 21.51 9.19 3.37
N ASN A 32 21.20 7.92 3.60
CA ASN A 32 19.90 7.48 4.11
C ASN A 32 19.78 8.00 5.53
N SER A 33 19.38 9.27 5.66
CA SER A 33 18.97 9.85 6.92
C SER A 33 17.68 9.14 7.31
N ALA A 34 17.82 8.03 8.02
CA ALA A 34 16.81 7.58 8.96
C ALA A 34 16.72 8.66 10.04
N ALA A 35 16.08 9.77 9.71
CA ALA A 35 15.42 10.57 10.71
C ALA A 35 14.47 9.59 11.41
N GLY A 36 14.79 9.28 12.66
CA GLY A 36 13.85 8.67 13.57
C GLY A 36 12.64 9.60 13.65
N SER A 37 11.69 9.43 12.74
CA SER A 37 10.31 9.67 13.06
C SER A 37 10.03 8.60 14.09
N GLU A 38 10.10 9.02 15.35
CA GLU A 38 9.46 8.31 16.43
C GLU A 38 8.01 8.18 16.01
N ALA A 39 7.72 7.08 15.31
CA ALA A 39 6.39 6.64 15.00
C ALA A 39 5.80 6.19 16.32
N ALA A 40 5.56 7.19 17.19
CA ALA A 40 4.53 7.13 18.19
C ALA A 40 3.36 6.50 17.46
N SER A 41 2.91 5.34 17.96
CA SER A 41 1.84 4.58 17.34
C SER A 41 0.72 5.57 16.96
N PRO A 42 -0.01 5.40 15.85
CA PRO A 42 -1.07 6.34 15.54
C PRO A 42 -2.05 6.40 16.72
N PRO A 43 -2.44 7.60 17.18
CA PRO A 43 -3.49 7.70 18.21
C PRO A 43 -4.70 6.93 17.72
N GLU A 44 -5.37 6.22 18.64
CA GLU A 44 -6.54 5.43 18.26
C GLU A 44 -7.69 6.34 17.81
N ILE A 45 -7.74 7.55 18.37
CA ILE A 45 -8.62 8.64 17.92
C ILE A 45 -7.80 9.91 17.74
N GLU A 46 -7.88 10.50 16.55
CA GLU A 46 -7.40 11.85 16.28
C GLU A 46 -8.58 12.76 15.94
N VAL A 47 -8.73 13.88 16.66
CA VAL A 47 -9.89 14.76 16.55
C VAL A 47 -9.45 16.16 16.14
N PHE A 48 -10.04 16.64 15.05
CA PHE A 48 -9.78 17.96 14.50
C PHE A 48 -10.89 18.93 14.90
N VAL A 49 -10.53 20.01 15.58
CA VAL A 49 -11.47 20.99 16.15
C VAL A 49 -11.06 22.41 15.77
N ARG A 50 -11.89 23.38 16.16
CA ARG A 50 -11.54 24.80 16.17
C ARG A 50 -12.09 25.47 17.43
N GLU A 51 -11.48 26.57 17.83
CA GLU A 51 -12.08 27.47 18.82
C GLU A 51 -13.39 28.11 18.35
N GLY A 52 -14.29 28.39 19.30
CA GLY A 52 -15.60 29.00 19.03
C GLY A 52 -16.63 28.08 18.36
N CYS A 53 -16.35 26.77 18.25
CA CYS A 53 -17.26 25.79 17.65
C CYS A 53 -18.09 25.06 18.74
N PRO A 54 -19.43 25.21 18.77
CA PRO A 54 -20.27 24.60 19.81
C PRO A 54 -20.27 23.07 19.76
N HIS A 55 -20.31 22.48 18.57
CA HIS A 55 -20.21 21.02 18.40
C HIS A 55 -18.86 20.46 18.87
N CYS A 56 -17.79 21.25 18.75
CA CYS A 56 -16.46 20.88 19.21
C CYS A 56 -16.39 20.89 20.75
N ALA A 57 -17.09 21.81 21.41
CA ALA A 57 -17.20 21.82 22.87
C ALA A 57 -17.97 20.57 23.37
N ALA A 58 -19.10 20.24 22.74
CA ALA A 58 -19.84 19.02 23.05
C ALA A 58 -19.01 17.75 22.83
N ALA A 59 -18.28 17.68 21.72
CA ALA A 59 -17.36 16.57 21.44
C ALA A 59 -16.26 16.44 22.49
N LYS A 60 -15.64 17.55 22.94
CA LYS A 60 -14.61 17.53 23.99
C LYS A 60 -15.13 16.97 25.32
N LEU A 61 -16.36 17.33 25.71
CA LEU A 61 -17.00 16.77 26.91
C LEU A 61 -17.18 15.25 26.79
N PHE A 62 -17.71 14.79 25.65
CA PHE A 62 -17.87 13.37 25.36
C PHE A 62 -16.53 12.61 25.39
N LEU A 63 -15.49 13.15 24.75
CA LEU A 63 -14.16 12.53 24.69
C LEU A 63 -13.51 12.42 26.08
N ASN A 64 -13.72 13.42 26.95
CA ASN A 64 -13.25 13.35 28.33
C ASN A 64 -13.92 12.21 29.10
N ASN A 65 -15.24 12.06 28.97
CA ASN A 65 -15.97 10.93 29.57
C ASN A 65 -15.47 9.60 29.00
N LEU A 66 -15.28 9.51 27.68
CA LEU A 66 -14.78 8.31 27.01
C LEU A 66 -13.36 7.92 27.46
N GLN A 67 -12.48 8.89 27.70
CA GLN A 67 -11.13 8.64 28.20
C GLN A 67 -11.15 8.15 29.65
N GLN A 68 -12.11 8.58 30.47
CA GLN A 68 -12.33 8.05 31.82
C GLN A 68 -12.87 6.62 31.79
N GLU A 69 -13.82 6.33 30.89
CA GLU A 69 -14.34 4.98 30.65
C GLU A 69 -13.26 4.03 30.13
N ARG A 70 -12.31 4.54 29.33
CA ARG A 70 -11.25 3.77 28.67
C ARG A 70 -9.88 4.43 28.87
N PRO A 71 -9.21 4.24 30.02
CA PRO A 71 -7.94 4.92 30.33
C PRO A 71 -6.77 4.56 29.39
N GLY A 72 -6.84 3.41 28.70
CA GLY A 72 -5.87 3.02 27.68
C GLY A 72 -6.08 3.66 26.30
N LEU A 73 -7.20 4.36 26.09
CA LEU A 73 -7.56 4.99 24.82
C LEU A 73 -6.76 6.29 24.63
N ARG A 74 -5.90 6.33 23.62
CA ARG A 74 -5.15 7.55 23.28
C ARG A 74 -5.94 8.41 22.31
N ILE A 75 -6.42 9.54 22.83
CA ILE A 75 -7.15 10.57 22.11
C ILE A 75 -6.23 11.77 21.91
N VAL A 76 -6.06 12.22 20.66
CA VAL A 76 -5.29 13.43 20.33
C VAL A 76 -6.23 14.46 19.71
N ILE A 77 -6.33 15.63 20.34
CA ILE A 77 -7.16 16.74 19.85
C ILE A 77 -6.24 17.79 19.22
N ARG A 78 -6.52 18.17 17.98
CA ARG A 78 -5.77 19.18 17.23
C ARG A 78 -6.67 20.31 16.78
N ASP A 79 -6.25 21.54 17.01
CA ASP A 79 -6.98 22.72 16.54
C ASP A 79 -6.52 23.11 15.12
N VAL A 80 -7.40 23.01 14.13
CA VAL A 80 -7.04 23.32 12.73
C VAL A 80 -6.90 24.82 12.47
N ALA A 81 -7.46 25.68 13.32
CA ALA A 81 -7.30 27.13 13.19
C ALA A 81 -5.90 27.56 13.65
N GLN A 82 -5.39 26.96 14.74
CA GLN A 82 -4.11 27.32 15.34
C GLN A 82 -2.92 26.48 14.83
N ASP A 83 -3.13 25.23 14.44
CA ASP A 83 -2.09 24.31 13.96
C ASP A 83 -2.20 24.08 12.44
N PRO A 84 -1.31 24.67 11.63
CA PRO A 84 -1.26 24.45 10.18
C PRO A 84 -0.99 22.99 9.80
N ALA A 85 -0.25 22.24 10.63
CA ALA A 85 0.02 20.82 10.38
C ALA A 85 -1.24 19.98 10.60
N ALA A 86 -2.06 20.32 11.61
CA ALA A 86 -3.37 19.70 11.80
C ALA A 86 -4.31 19.94 10.62
N ARG A 87 -4.33 21.16 10.07
CA ARG A 87 -5.09 21.51 8.87
C ARG A 87 -4.64 20.68 7.66
N ALA A 88 -3.34 20.62 7.42
CA ALA A 88 -2.77 19.85 6.31
C ALA A 88 -3.12 18.35 6.43
N ARG A 89 -2.99 17.79 7.63
CA ARG A 89 -3.34 16.40 7.92
C ARG A 89 -4.81 16.09 7.72
N LEU A 90 -5.72 16.99 8.13
CA LEU A 90 -7.16 16.82 7.89
C LEU A 90 -7.48 16.82 6.38
N ASN A 91 -6.84 17.69 5.60
CA ASN A 91 -7.02 17.74 4.14
C ASN A 91 -6.50 16.48 3.45
N GLU A 92 -5.36 15.97 3.88
CA GLU A 92 -4.78 14.71 3.40
C GLU A 92 -5.73 13.54 3.69
N LEU A 93 -6.19 13.39 4.94
CA LEU A 93 -7.11 12.33 5.33
C LEU A 93 -8.42 12.39 4.52
N GLY A 94 -9.01 13.58 4.34
CA GLY A 94 -10.21 13.75 3.54
C GLY A 94 -10.02 13.34 2.07
N SER A 95 -8.81 13.56 1.53
CA SER A 95 -8.46 13.16 0.16
C SER A 95 -8.28 11.64 0.04
N LEU A 96 -7.66 11.00 1.05
CA LEU A 96 -7.43 9.55 1.07
C LEU A 96 -8.72 8.74 1.22
N THR A 97 -9.66 9.20 2.04
CA THR A 97 -10.94 8.50 2.26
C THR A 97 -12.04 8.93 1.27
N GLY A 98 -11.76 9.90 0.39
CA GLY A 98 -12.77 10.51 -0.48
C GLY A 98 -13.87 11.24 0.29
N THR A 99 -13.65 11.56 1.57
CA THR A 99 -14.63 12.22 2.44
C THR A 99 -14.53 13.73 2.30
N ARG A 100 -15.63 14.37 1.89
CA ARG A 100 -15.69 15.83 1.84
C ARG A 100 -15.87 16.41 3.24
N VAL A 101 -14.79 16.92 3.81
CA VAL A 101 -14.82 17.59 5.12
C VAL A 101 -15.34 19.02 4.96
N SER A 102 -16.58 19.27 5.39
CA SER A 102 -17.23 20.58 5.31
C SER A 102 -17.15 21.41 6.59
N GLY A 103 -16.69 20.83 7.70
CA GLY A 103 -16.63 21.48 8.99
C GLY A 103 -15.99 20.62 10.08
N VAL A 104 -15.98 21.14 11.31
CA VAL A 104 -15.42 20.50 12.50
C VAL A 104 -16.52 20.38 13.57
N PRO A 105 -16.43 19.43 14.53
CA PRO A 105 -15.33 18.48 14.76
C PRO A 105 -15.26 17.36 13.71
N VAL A 106 -14.06 16.83 13.45
CA VAL A 106 -13.84 15.63 12.62
C VAL A 106 -13.05 14.61 13.42
N PHE A 107 -13.46 13.36 13.38
CA PHE A 107 -12.81 12.25 14.08
C PHE A 107 -12.18 11.32 13.06
N HIS A 108 -10.89 11.07 13.18
CA HIS A 108 -10.17 10.05 12.46
C HIS A 108 -9.91 8.85 13.38
N ILE A 109 -10.50 7.71 13.05
CA ILE A 109 -10.46 6.49 13.86
C ILE A 109 -10.22 5.32 12.92
N ARG A 110 -9.09 4.63 13.08
CA ARG A 110 -8.77 3.39 12.34
C ARG A 110 -8.91 3.50 10.81
N GLY A 111 -8.59 4.67 10.25
CA GLY A 111 -8.66 4.93 8.80
C GLY A 111 -10.02 5.44 8.31
N GLU A 112 -11.02 5.56 9.19
CA GLU A 112 -12.31 6.17 8.89
C GLU A 112 -12.38 7.62 9.37
N LEU A 113 -13.07 8.47 8.62
CA LEU A 113 -13.38 9.85 9.01
C LEU A 113 -14.87 10.01 9.31
N LEU A 114 -15.17 10.55 10.49
CA LEU A 114 -16.52 10.96 10.89
C LEU A 114 -16.58 12.47 11.02
N VAL A 115 -17.51 13.11 10.33
CA VAL A 115 -17.66 14.57 10.31
C VAL A 115 -18.85 14.99 11.16
N GLY A 116 -18.62 15.92 12.08
CA GLY A 116 -19.63 16.49 12.96
C GLY A 116 -19.85 15.69 14.25
N PHE A 117 -20.49 16.33 15.22
CA PHE A 117 -20.90 15.70 16.47
C PHE A 117 -22.29 16.19 16.86
N ALA A 118 -23.28 15.30 16.75
CA ALA A 118 -24.68 15.62 17.06
C ALA A 118 -25.06 15.25 18.50
N GLY A 119 -24.39 14.27 19.11
CA GLY A 119 -24.63 13.86 20.51
C GLY A 119 -24.06 12.48 20.81
N GLU A 120 -24.13 12.08 22.09
CA GLU A 120 -23.62 10.79 22.55
C GLU A 120 -24.40 9.61 21.95
N ASP A 121 -25.71 9.75 21.77
CA ASP A 121 -26.57 8.70 21.22
C ASP A 121 -26.41 8.50 19.72
N THR A 122 -25.86 9.47 19.00
CA THR A 122 -25.70 9.43 17.54
C THR A 122 -24.24 9.22 17.19
N THR A 123 -23.47 10.30 17.01
CA THR A 123 -22.05 10.24 16.67
C THR A 123 -21.26 9.52 17.77
N GLY A 124 -21.58 9.74 19.05
CA GLY A 124 -20.89 9.06 20.15
C GLY A 124 -21.06 7.53 20.14
N ARG A 125 -22.25 7.03 19.79
CA ARG A 125 -22.52 5.59 19.60
C ARG A 125 -21.70 5.04 18.44
N GLN A 126 -21.68 5.74 17.32
CA GLN A 126 -20.88 5.35 16.15
C GLN A 126 -19.39 5.30 16.48
N LEU A 127 -18.87 6.28 17.23
CA LEU A 127 -17.49 6.27 17.74
C LEU A 127 -17.21 5.03 18.59
N ARG A 128 -18.09 4.70 19.55
CA ARG A 128 -17.92 3.51 20.39
C ARG A 128 -17.93 2.23 19.56
N THR A 129 -18.86 2.10 18.62
CA THR A 129 -18.90 0.94 17.72
C THR A 129 -17.62 0.77 16.92
N LEU A 130 -17.03 1.86 16.42
CA LEU A 130 -15.77 1.79 15.66
C LEU A 130 -14.57 1.43 16.52
N LEU A 131 -14.57 1.79 17.80
CA LEU A 131 -13.54 1.39 18.76
C LEU A 131 -13.67 -0.09 19.17
N ASP A 132 -14.88 -0.62 19.19
CA ASP A 132 -15.16 -2.00 19.61
C ASP A 132 -14.95 -3.02 18.49
N GLN A 133 -14.92 -2.57 17.23
CA GLN A 133 -14.53 -3.43 16.12
C GLN A 133 -13.09 -3.94 16.32
N PRO A 134 -12.71 -5.12 15.81
CA PRO A 134 -11.30 -5.43 15.67
C PRO A 134 -10.69 -4.39 14.72
N SER A 135 -9.61 -3.71 15.14
CA SER A 135 -8.86 -2.87 14.20
C SER A 135 -8.55 -3.73 12.98
N PRO A 136 -8.73 -3.24 11.74
CA PRO A 136 -8.01 -3.82 10.63
C PRO A 136 -6.55 -3.64 11.03
N SER A 137 -5.97 -4.69 11.61
CA SER A 137 -4.54 -4.83 11.75
C SER A 137 -4.02 -4.36 10.41
N ARG A 138 -3.07 -3.41 10.40
CA ARG A 138 -2.21 -3.30 9.24
C ARG A 138 -1.64 -4.69 9.07
N ALA A 139 -2.31 -5.47 8.23
CA ALA A 139 -1.85 -6.71 7.70
C ALA A 139 -0.66 -6.26 6.86
N GLU A 140 0.48 -6.09 7.52
CA GLU A 140 1.69 -6.76 7.07
C GLU A 140 1.21 -8.10 6.49
N PRO A 141 1.32 -8.30 5.17
CA PRO A 141 0.97 -9.58 4.55
C PRO A 141 2.06 -10.60 4.89
N ASP A 142 2.46 -10.69 6.16
CA ASP A 142 3.54 -11.54 6.61
C ASP A 142 2.97 -12.62 7.51
N SER A 143 2.67 -13.73 6.84
CA SER A 143 2.38 -15.06 7.36
C SER A 143 1.07 -15.20 8.14
N ILE A 144 0.08 -15.81 7.48
CA ILE A 144 -1.07 -16.39 8.18
C ILE A 144 -0.63 -17.75 8.70
N ASP A 145 -0.48 -17.88 10.02
CA ASP A 145 -0.14 -19.14 10.68
C ASP A 145 -1.38 -20.03 10.71
N THR A 146 -1.51 -20.91 9.71
CA THR A 146 -2.60 -21.88 9.68
C THR A 146 -2.16 -23.14 10.42
N ARG A 147 -2.94 -23.55 11.43
CA ARG A 147 -2.68 -24.74 12.27
C ARG A 147 -2.49 -26.04 11.47
N TRP A 148 -2.89 -26.06 10.20
CA TRP A 148 -2.78 -27.22 9.32
C TRP A 148 -1.64 -27.14 8.29
N PHE A 149 -1.19 -25.93 7.91
CA PHE A 149 -0.16 -25.76 6.88
C PHE A 149 1.08 -24.98 7.34
N GLY A 150 1.16 -24.61 8.64
CA GLY A 150 2.28 -23.83 9.18
C GLY A 150 2.32 -22.39 8.64
N ARG A 151 3.41 -21.67 8.92
CA ARG A 151 3.67 -20.32 8.40
C ARG A 151 3.79 -20.36 6.89
N LEU A 152 2.70 -20.08 6.19
CA LEU A 152 2.70 -19.82 4.74
C LEU A 152 2.88 -18.33 4.53
N SER A 153 4.09 -17.93 4.15
CA SER A 153 4.33 -16.60 3.63
C SER A 153 3.90 -16.55 2.16
N VAL A 154 3.39 -15.41 1.72
CA VAL A 154 3.07 -15.17 0.30
C VAL A 154 4.34 -15.26 -0.57
N GLN A 155 5.52 -15.13 0.06
CA GLN A 155 6.81 -15.26 -0.60
C GLN A 155 7.26 -16.73 -0.76
N ASP A 156 6.72 -17.66 0.05
CA ASP A 156 6.99 -19.11 -0.05
C ASP A 156 6.07 -19.82 -1.06
N LEU A 157 4.95 -19.20 -1.46
CA LEU A 157 4.25 -19.58 -2.68
C LEU A 157 5.09 -19.13 -3.87
N GLY A 158 6.10 -19.93 -4.20
CA GLY A 158 6.98 -19.67 -5.33
C GLY A 158 6.19 -19.32 -6.60
N LEU A 159 6.76 -18.44 -7.42
CA LEU A 159 6.22 -18.00 -8.72
C LEU A 159 5.45 -19.09 -9.50
N PRO A 160 5.92 -20.35 -9.63
CA PRO A 160 5.15 -21.38 -10.35
C PRO A 160 3.84 -21.79 -9.67
N ALA A 161 3.76 -21.84 -8.34
CA ALA A 161 2.53 -22.21 -7.62
C ALA A 161 1.48 -21.09 -7.72
N PHE A 162 1.93 -19.84 -7.66
CA PHE A 162 1.07 -18.68 -7.86
C PHE A 162 0.57 -18.58 -9.31
N THR A 163 1.46 -18.78 -10.30
CA THR A 163 1.08 -18.86 -11.71
C THR A 163 0.10 -20.00 -11.96
N LEU A 164 0.28 -21.16 -11.33
CA LEU A 164 -0.65 -22.28 -11.43
C LEU A 164 -2.03 -21.94 -10.85
N ALA A 165 -2.07 -21.29 -9.68
CA ALA A 165 -3.32 -20.87 -9.05
C ALA A 165 -4.09 -19.83 -9.89
N LEU A 166 -3.38 -18.82 -10.42
CA LEU A 166 -3.98 -17.83 -11.32
C LEU A 166 -4.44 -18.44 -12.64
N GLY A 167 -3.67 -19.37 -13.22
CA GLY A 167 -4.07 -20.11 -14.41
C GLY A 167 -5.31 -20.97 -14.18
N LEU A 168 -5.44 -21.59 -12.99
CA LEU A 168 -6.65 -22.33 -12.63
C LEU A 168 -7.86 -21.40 -12.49
N LEU A 169 -7.67 -20.24 -11.85
CA LEU A 169 -8.72 -19.23 -11.66
C LEU A 169 -9.20 -18.63 -12.99
N ASP A 170 -8.28 -18.34 -13.92
CA ASP A 170 -8.63 -17.88 -15.27
C ASP A 170 -9.28 -19.00 -16.10
N GLY A 171 -8.89 -20.26 -15.88
CA GLY A 171 -9.55 -21.42 -16.48
C GLY A 171 -11.00 -21.63 -16.01
N PHE A 172 -11.34 -21.26 -14.79
CA PHE A 172 -12.72 -21.26 -14.27
C PHE A 172 -13.51 -19.99 -14.63
N ASN A 173 -12.90 -19.02 -15.31
CA ASN A 173 -13.59 -17.81 -15.74
C ASN A 173 -14.47 -18.12 -16.97
N PRO A 174 -15.80 -17.98 -16.87
CA PRO A 174 -16.70 -18.27 -17.99
C PRO A 174 -16.37 -17.42 -19.22
N CYS A 175 -15.87 -16.19 -19.06
CA CYS A 175 -15.48 -15.34 -20.18
C CYS A 175 -14.28 -15.90 -20.96
N SER A 176 -13.22 -16.33 -20.27
CA SER A 176 -12.02 -16.91 -20.89
C SER A 176 -12.33 -18.26 -21.55
N MET A 177 -13.24 -19.05 -20.98
CA MET A 177 -13.69 -20.32 -21.56
C MET A 177 -14.34 -20.15 -22.94
N TRP A 178 -15.27 -19.19 -23.11
CA TRP A 178 -15.93 -18.97 -24.40
C TRP A 178 -14.96 -18.50 -25.50
N VAL A 179 -13.97 -17.68 -25.14
CA VAL A 179 -12.93 -17.21 -26.07
C VAL A 179 -12.02 -18.37 -26.51
N LEU A 180 -11.60 -19.22 -25.57
CA LEU A 180 -10.79 -20.41 -25.87
C LEU A 180 -11.53 -21.37 -26.81
N LEU A 181 -12.82 -21.62 -26.58
CA LEU A 181 -13.64 -22.47 -27.46
C LEU A 181 -13.76 -21.88 -28.87
N PHE A 182 -13.90 -20.55 -28.98
CA PHE A 182 -13.95 -19.87 -30.28
C PHE A 182 -12.62 -19.99 -31.04
N MET A 183 -11.49 -19.73 -30.36
CA MET A 183 -10.17 -19.89 -30.97
C MET A 183 -9.90 -21.34 -31.38
N LEU A 184 -10.25 -22.32 -30.54
CA LEU A 184 -10.06 -23.74 -30.84
C LEU A 184 -10.90 -24.19 -32.03
N SER A 185 -12.15 -23.70 -32.16
CA SER A 185 -13.03 -23.97 -33.30
C SER A 185 -12.44 -23.47 -34.63
N MET A 186 -11.86 -22.26 -34.63
CA MET A 186 -11.18 -21.70 -35.80
C MET A 186 -9.91 -22.48 -36.16
N LEU A 187 -9.19 -23.01 -35.18
CA LEU A 187 -7.98 -23.78 -35.41
C LEU A 187 -8.30 -25.23 -35.87
N ALA A 188 -9.42 -25.80 -35.43
CA ALA A 188 -9.83 -27.17 -35.77
C ALA A 188 -10.15 -27.39 -37.26
N THR A 189 -10.47 -26.33 -38.01
CA THR A 189 -10.63 -26.41 -39.47
C THR A 189 -9.30 -26.50 -40.24
N LEU A 190 -8.16 -26.21 -39.59
CA LEU A 190 -6.84 -26.50 -40.13
C LEU A 190 -6.54 -28.00 -39.92
N GLN A 191 -6.85 -28.79 -40.95
CA GLN A 191 -6.62 -30.25 -41.04
C GLN A 191 -5.14 -30.69 -40.90
N ASP A 192 -4.21 -29.76 -40.67
CA ASP A 192 -2.77 -29.99 -40.71
C ASP A 192 -2.16 -29.74 -39.31
N ARG A 193 -1.98 -30.84 -38.57
CA ARG A 193 -1.51 -30.92 -37.18
C ARG A 193 -0.18 -30.20 -36.92
N TRP A 194 0.71 -30.12 -37.91
CA TRP A 194 1.96 -29.35 -37.80
C TRP A 194 1.74 -27.84 -37.87
N LYS A 195 0.82 -27.38 -38.71
CA LYS A 195 0.45 -25.96 -38.79
C LYS A 195 -0.29 -25.51 -37.54
N MET A 196 -1.16 -26.38 -37.01
CA MET A 196 -1.85 -26.16 -35.74
C MET A 196 -0.86 -25.99 -34.58
N LEU A 197 0.17 -26.84 -34.51
CA LEU A 197 1.18 -26.80 -33.44
C LEU A 197 2.13 -25.60 -33.57
N LEU A 198 2.47 -25.20 -34.80
CA LEU A 198 3.24 -23.97 -35.07
C LEU A 198 2.48 -22.70 -34.65
N ILE A 199 1.19 -22.61 -34.95
CA ILE A 199 0.37 -21.44 -34.59
C ILE A 199 0.12 -21.39 -33.07
N ALA A 200 -0.17 -22.53 -32.43
CA ALA A 200 -0.34 -22.57 -30.98
C ALA A 200 0.98 -22.25 -30.24
N GLY A 201 2.11 -22.70 -30.79
CA GLY A 201 3.44 -22.46 -30.22
C GLY A 201 3.93 -21.02 -30.27
N THR A 202 3.32 -20.12 -31.05
CA THR A 202 3.67 -18.68 -31.01
C THR A 202 3.05 -17.92 -29.84
N PHE A 203 2.08 -18.51 -29.12
CA PHE A 203 1.36 -17.88 -28.01
C PHE A 203 1.84 -18.37 -26.62
N ILE A 204 2.80 -19.29 -26.57
CA ILE A 204 3.45 -19.83 -25.37
C ILE A 204 4.89 -19.32 -25.36
#